data_AF-A0AA36JSD2-F1
#
_entry.id   AF-A0AA36JSD2-F1
#
_cell.length_a   1.000
_cell.length_b   1.000
_cell.length_c   1.000
_cell.angle_alpha   90.00
_cell.angle_beta   90.00
_cell.angle_gamma   90.00
#
_symmetry.space_group_name_H-M   'P 1'
#
loop_
_entity.id
_entity.type
_entity.pdbx_description
1 polymer ?
#
loop_
_entity_poly.entity_id
_entity_poly.type
_entity_poly.pdbx_seq_one_letter_code
_entity_poly.pdbx_strand_id
1 'polypeptide(L)'
;MQSIMRMVISNTGMNFAGYPSLTTADLVIHFRAYFRGKTPATRLPWRLAQQPFAFFEMAVKLHRSKEPSGKIWIVCKSNLRPHPTVQRLVTELGATVVTAGDGYNTTHADWWADFLWVASAKHICIATSTFGFWAAFLSFAETVHFPIFPGISGFLEKTWCHLMVPLDSRYIYHDWWGNKTFQAREGEYFSARGNCERMADFCPNLFPENEAACFAGPKAPKEVFKRFVAQWFPEFSNSRG
;
A
#
# COMPACT_ATOMS: atom_id res chain seq x y z
N MET A 1 13.67 19.74 -7.50
CA MET A 1 12.41 19.08 -7.98
C MET A 1 11.19 19.45 -7.15
N GLN A 2 11.22 19.35 -5.81
CA GLN A 2 10.07 19.67 -4.96
C GLN A 2 9.48 21.08 -5.20
N SER A 3 10.31 22.12 -5.38
CA SER A 3 9.84 23.49 -5.69
C SER A 3 9.06 23.58 -7.00
N ILE A 4 9.41 22.79 -8.02
CA ILE A 4 8.69 22.75 -9.30
C ILE A 4 7.33 22.09 -9.10
N MET A 5 7.26 21.01 -8.32
CA MET A 5 5.98 20.36 -8.05
C MET A 5 5.04 21.25 -7.24
N ARG A 6 5.57 22.05 -6.30
CA ARG A 6 4.82 23.11 -5.60
C ARG A 6 4.20 24.09 -6.58
N MET A 7 5.01 24.55 -7.53
CA MET A 7 4.57 25.46 -8.58
C MET A 7 3.55 24.82 -9.50
N VAL A 8 3.70 23.54 -9.86
CA VAL A 8 2.72 22.80 -10.68
C VAL A 8 1.41 22.64 -9.91
N ILE A 9 1.44 22.24 -8.64
CA ILE A 9 0.23 22.10 -7.82
C ILE A 9 -0.45 23.46 -7.61
N SER A 10 0.31 24.55 -7.41
CA SER A 10 -0.25 25.90 -7.21
C SER A 10 -0.71 26.58 -8.51
N ASN A 11 -0.01 26.35 -9.64
CA ASN A 11 -0.22 27.08 -10.90
C ASN A 11 -1.01 26.30 -11.94
N THR A 12 -1.23 25.00 -11.78
CA THR A 12 -1.97 24.23 -12.80
C THR A 12 -3.40 24.70 -12.97
N GLY A 13 -3.96 25.47 -12.03
CA GLY A 13 -5.35 25.93 -12.10
C GLY A 13 -6.32 24.76 -12.30
N MET A 14 -5.88 23.54 -12.00
CA MET A 14 -6.69 22.34 -12.14
C MET A 14 -7.80 22.49 -11.13
N ASN A 15 -8.97 22.82 -11.67
CA ASN A 15 -10.18 22.84 -10.90
C ASN A 15 -10.43 21.38 -10.54
N PHE A 16 -10.00 20.98 -9.35
CA PHE A 16 -10.32 19.68 -8.74
C PHE A 16 -11.82 19.64 -8.36
N ALA A 17 -12.68 20.17 -9.24
CA ALA A 17 -14.11 20.23 -9.07
C ALA A 17 -14.62 18.81 -8.85
N GLY A 18 -15.10 18.55 -7.65
CA GLY A 18 -15.58 17.23 -7.22
C GLY A 18 -14.63 16.47 -6.27
N TYR A 19 -13.34 16.81 -6.18
CA TYR A 19 -12.50 16.26 -5.12
C TYR A 19 -12.82 16.94 -3.79
N PRO A 20 -12.88 16.18 -2.69
CA PRO A 20 -12.99 16.77 -1.38
C PRO A 20 -11.71 17.56 -1.06
N SER A 21 -11.89 18.70 -0.38
CA SER A 21 -10.76 19.44 0.19
C SER A 21 -10.10 18.60 1.27
N LEU A 22 -8.79 18.35 1.11
CA LEU A 22 -7.99 17.68 2.13
C LEU A 22 -7.72 18.63 3.29
N THR A 23 -7.89 18.12 4.51
CA THR A 23 -7.39 18.80 5.71
C THR A 23 -5.95 18.38 5.99
N THR A 24 -5.24 19.13 6.84
CA THR A 24 -3.89 18.74 7.28
C THR A 24 -3.89 17.45 8.10
N ALA A 25 -5.03 17.09 8.70
CA ALA A 25 -5.19 15.90 9.53
C ALA A 25 -5.62 14.66 8.73
N ASP A 26 -5.91 14.77 7.43
CA ASP A 26 -6.44 13.63 6.66
C ASP A 26 -5.35 12.65 6.21
N LEU A 27 -5.66 11.35 6.22
CA LEU A 27 -4.85 10.28 5.64
C LEU A 27 -5.38 9.88 4.27
N VAL A 28 -4.50 9.92 3.26
CA VAL A 28 -4.79 9.41 1.92
C VAL A 28 -4.10 8.07 1.69
N ILE A 29 -4.92 7.04 1.45
CA ILE A 29 -4.49 5.68 1.11
C ILE A 29 -4.53 5.51 -0.40
N HIS A 30 -3.37 5.29 -1.03
CA HIS A 30 -3.31 4.77 -2.39
C HIS A 30 -3.35 3.24 -2.37
N PHE A 31 -4.43 2.66 -2.89
CA PHE A 31 -4.61 1.22 -3.01
C PHE A 31 -4.41 0.76 -4.47
N ARG A 32 -3.56 -0.26 -4.63
CA ARG A 32 -3.35 -0.94 -5.92
C ARG A 32 -3.39 -2.44 -5.71
N ALA A 33 -4.10 -3.10 -6.62
CA ALA A 33 -4.04 -4.54 -6.77
C ALA A 33 -3.94 -4.92 -8.25
N TYR A 34 -3.33 -6.06 -8.53
CA TYR A 34 -3.20 -6.63 -9.87
C TYR A 34 -4.28 -7.69 -10.05
N PHE A 35 -5.15 -7.52 -11.06
CA PHE A 35 -6.21 -8.49 -11.38
C PHE A 35 -5.66 -9.72 -12.11
N ARG A 36 -6.32 -10.85 -11.87
CA ARG A 36 -6.14 -12.12 -12.61
C ARG A 36 -6.30 -11.88 -14.12
N GLY A 37 -5.37 -12.39 -14.93
CA GLY A 37 -5.65 -12.69 -16.35
C GLY A 37 -5.04 -11.80 -17.45
N LYS A 38 -4.09 -10.90 -17.16
CA LYS A 38 -3.45 -10.06 -18.23
C LYS A 38 -1.94 -10.17 -18.37
N THR A 39 -1.27 -11.00 -17.59
CA THR A 39 0.17 -11.24 -17.75
C THR A 39 0.39 -12.73 -17.99
N PRO A 40 0.60 -13.14 -19.26
CA PRO A 40 0.83 -14.54 -19.64
C PRO A 40 2.10 -15.16 -19.02
N ALA A 41 2.99 -14.34 -18.47
CA ALA A 41 4.36 -14.73 -18.18
C ALA A 41 4.62 -15.24 -16.75
N THR A 42 3.66 -15.18 -15.82
CA THR A 42 3.94 -15.59 -14.43
C THR A 42 2.82 -16.42 -13.84
N ARG A 43 3.09 -17.71 -13.66
CA ARG A 43 2.32 -18.62 -12.78
C ARG A 43 2.35 -18.20 -11.29
N LEU A 44 2.95 -17.07 -10.98
CA LEU A 44 3.09 -16.57 -9.63
C LEU A 44 1.72 -16.12 -9.07
N PRO A 45 1.42 -16.43 -7.81
CA PRO A 45 0.16 -16.10 -7.17
C PRO A 45 0.03 -14.58 -7.04
N TRP A 46 -0.80 -13.99 -7.89
CA TRP A 46 -1.17 -12.56 -7.90
C TRP A 46 -1.61 -12.00 -6.55
N ARG A 47 -2.08 -12.89 -5.65
CA ARG A 47 -2.46 -12.59 -4.27
C ARG A 47 -1.33 -11.97 -3.46
N LEU A 48 -0.10 -12.29 -3.87
CA LEU A 48 1.07 -11.78 -3.22
C LEU A 48 1.45 -10.44 -3.85
N ALA A 49 1.02 -10.08 -5.06
CA ALA A 49 1.38 -8.77 -5.62
C ALA A 49 0.65 -7.58 -4.94
N GLN A 50 0.00 -7.80 -3.81
CA GLN A 50 -0.94 -6.89 -3.16
C GLN A 50 -0.66 -6.82 -1.65
N GLN A 51 -0.77 -5.62 -1.08
CA GLN A 51 -0.61 -5.45 0.37
C GLN A 51 -1.81 -6.04 1.10
N PRO A 52 -1.58 -6.78 2.20
CA PRO A 52 -2.68 -7.29 3.01
C PRO A 52 -3.39 -6.13 3.73
N PHE A 53 -4.66 -6.33 4.09
CA PHE A 53 -5.42 -5.35 4.87
C PHE A 53 -4.73 -4.99 6.20
N ALA A 54 -4.01 -5.93 6.83
CA ALA A 54 -3.24 -5.71 8.06
C ALA A 54 -2.24 -4.53 7.96
N PHE A 55 -1.61 -4.33 6.80
CA PHE A 55 -0.73 -3.18 6.58
C PHE A 55 -1.48 -1.85 6.70
N PHE A 56 -2.60 -1.74 5.99
CA PHE A 56 -3.40 -0.52 6.01
C PHE A 56 -4.02 -0.28 7.39
N GLU A 57 -4.43 -1.34 8.08
CA GLU A 57 -4.93 -1.27 9.45
C GLU A 57 -3.87 -0.70 10.41
N MET A 58 -2.62 -1.17 10.34
CA MET A 58 -1.50 -0.62 11.13
C MET A 58 -1.27 0.87 10.82
N ALA A 59 -1.31 1.25 9.55
CA ALA A 59 -1.15 2.64 9.14
C ALA A 59 -2.27 3.54 9.68
N VAL A 60 -3.53 3.12 9.56
CA VAL A 60 -4.70 3.87 10.06
C VAL A 60 -4.68 3.96 11.59
N LYS A 61 -4.34 2.89 12.31
CA LYS A 61 -4.22 2.91 13.78
C LYS A 61 -3.17 3.93 14.24
N LEU A 62 -1.99 3.91 13.61
CA LEU A 62 -0.93 4.86 13.92
C LEU A 62 -1.34 6.30 13.59
N HIS A 63 -1.99 6.52 12.44
CA HIS A 63 -2.49 7.84 12.06
C HIS A 63 -3.51 8.37 13.07
N ARG A 64 -4.54 7.59 13.42
CA ARG A 64 -5.58 7.99 14.40
C ARG A 64 -5.03 8.29 15.79
N SER A 65 -3.92 7.67 16.18
CA SER A 65 -3.27 7.98 17.46
C SER A 65 -2.68 9.40 17.52
N LYS A 66 -2.40 9.99 16.35
CA LYS A 66 -1.82 11.34 16.21
C LYS A 66 -2.86 12.36 15.76
N GLU A 67 -3.70 11.96 14.80
CA GLU A 67 -4.71 12.78 14.14
C GLU A 67 -6.11 12.18 14.33
N PRO A 68 -6.70 12.22 15.54
CA PRO A 68 -7.95 11.52 15.84
C PRO A 68 -9.16 12.05 15.06
N SER A 69 -9.13 13.32 14.63
CA SER A 69 -10.17 13.95 13.80
C SER A 69 -9.96 13.75 12.29
N GLY A 70 -8.84 13.15 11.89
CA GLY A 70 -8.45 12.96 10.50
C GLY A 70 -9.39 12.01 9.75
N LYS A 71 -9.81 12.39 8.54
CA LYS A 71 -10.56 11.49 7.66
C LYS A 71 -9.62 10.53 6.94
N ILE A 72 -10.12 9.34 6.63
CA ILE A 72 -9.39 8.36 5.84
C ILE A 72 -9.97 8.32 4.43
N TRP A 73 -9.14 8.56 3.44
CA TRP A 73 -9.53 8.55 2.04
C TRP A 73 -8.82 7.44 1.28
N ILE A 74 -9.49 6.83 0.30
CA ILE A 74 -8.92 5.77 -0.55
C ILE A 74 -8.93 6.23 -2.00
N VAL A 75 -7.75 6.27 -2.60
CA VAL A 75 -7.56 6.46 -4.04
C VAL A 75 -7.24 5.09 -4.65
N CYS A 76 -8.10 4.63 -5.54
CA CYS A 76 -7.91 3.40 -6.30
C CYS A 76 -8.69 3.46 -7.61
N LYS A 77 -8.29 2.63 -8.58
CA LYS A 77 -9.03 2.51 -9.85
C LYS A 77 -10.47 2.08 -9.60
N SER A 78 -11.40 2.58 -10.42
CA SER A 78 -12.83 2.28 -10.30
C SER A 78 -13.14 0.77 -10.25
N ASN A 79 -12.43 -0.04 -11.04
CA ASN A 79 -12.58 -1.49 -11.04
C ASN A 79 -12.05 -2.18 -9.76
N LEU A 80 -11.20 -1.52 -8.97
CA LEU A 80 -10.67 -2.02 -7.68
C LEU A 80 -11.59 -1.73 -6.50
N ARG A 81 -12.64 -0.93 -6.64
CA ARG A 81 -13.53 -0.60 -5.52
C ARG A 81 -14.22 -1.81 -4.91
N PRO A 82 -14.68 -2.83 -5.68
CA PRO A 82 -15.23 -4.04 -5.12
C PRO A 82 -14.20 -4.96 -4.44
N HIS A 83 -12.90 -4.60 -4.47
CA HIS A 83 -11.85 -5.45 -3.91
C HIS A 83 -12.07 -5.65 -2.40
N PRO A 84 -11.93 -6.87 -1.86
CA PRO A 84 -12.18 -7.15 -0.44
C PRO A 84 -11.42 -6.23 0.51
N THR A 85 -10.13 -5.96 0.25
CA THR A 85 -9.35 -4.99 1.04
C THR A 85 -9.99 -3.59 1.04
N VAL A 86 -10.44 -3.07 -0.11
CA VAL A 86 -11.07 -1.74 -0.18
C VAL A 86 -12.38 -1.72 0.59
N GLN A 87 -13.20 -2.75 0.42
CA GLN A 87 -14.47 -2.89 1.15
C GLN A 87 -14.23 -2.90 2.66
N ARG A 88 -13.26 -3.69 3.14
CA ARG A 88 -12.89 -3.73 4.56
C ARG A 88 -12.36 -2.39 5.08
N LEU A 89 -11.58 -1.65 4.28
CA LEU A 89 -11.14 -0.30 4.68
C LEU A 89 -12.34 0.65 4.88
N VAL A 90 -13.34 0.56 4.01
CA VAL A 90 -14.57 1.37 4.13
C VAL A 90 -15.38 0.94 5.35
N THR A 91 -15.67 -0.36 5.49
CA THR A 91 -16.60 -0.86 6.51
C THR A 91 -15.98 -0.96 7.91
N GLU A 92 -14.74 -1.44 8.03
CA GLU A 92 -14.07 -1.66 9.32
C GLU A 92 -13.33 -0.40 9.80
N LEU A 93 -12.77 0.39 8.87
CA LEU A 93 -11.94 1.54 9.21
C LEU A 93 -12.60 2.88 8.88
N GLY A 94 -13.84 2.92 8.39
CA GLY A 94 -14.57 4.16 8.13
C GLY A 94 -13.93 5.05 7.06
N ALA A 95 -13.24 4.44 6.10
CA ALA A 95 -12.61 5.16 5.01
C ALA A 95 -13.58 5.49 3.87
N THR A 96 -13.30 6.55 3.11
CA THR A 96 -14.12 6.99 1.98
C THR A 96 -13.36 6.85 0.68
N VAL A 97 -13.96 6.19 -0.32
CA VAL A 97 -13.36 6.07 -1.66
C VAL A 97 -13.53 7.39 -2.42
N VAL A 98 -12.45 7.88 -3.00
CA VAL A 98 -12.46 9.05 -3.88
C VAL A 98 -12.94 8.62 -5.27
N THR A 99 -13.95 9.31 -5.79
CA THR A 99 -14.57 9.05 -7.11
C THR A 99 -14.47 10.23 -8.06
N ALA A 100 -13.91 11.35 -7.62
CA ALA A 100 -13.86 12.59 -8.38
C ALA A 100 -13.07 12.46 -9.70
N GLY A 101 -12.11 11.55 -9.75
CA GLY A 101 -11.39 11.19 -10.97
C GLY A 101 -12.22 10.45 -12.02
N ASP A 102 -13.39 9.89 -11.70
CA ASP A 102 -14.18 9.10 -12.66
C ASP A 102 -14.83 9.94 -13.78
N GLY A 103 -14.92 11.25 -13.56
CA GLY A 103 -15.61 12.16 -14.46
C GLY A 103 -14.77 12.66 -15.64
N TYR A 104 -13.45 12.42 -15.67
CA TYR A 104 -12.65 12.89 -16.80
C TYR A 104 -12.68 11.85 -17.94
N ASN A 105 -13.33 12.19 -19.04
CA ASN A 105 -13.49 11.32 -20.22
C ASN A 105 -12.19 11.00 -20.99
N THR A 106 -11.01 11.36 -20.46
CA THR A 106 -9.73 11.09 -21.11
C THR A 106 -8.86 10.23 -20.20
N THR A 107 -8.38 9.11 -20.73
CA THR A 107 -7.56 8.11 -20.02
C THR A 107 -6.31 8.66 -19.35
N HIS A 108 -5.86 9.86 -19.73
CA HIS A 108 -4.70 10.52 -19.14
C HIS A 108 -5.01 11.54 -18.04
N ALA A 109 -6.23 12.09 -17.97
CA ALA A 109 -6.58 13.09 -16.95
C ALA A 109 -6.87 12.45 -15.59
N ASP A 110 -7.53 11.28 -15.57
CA ASP A 110 -7.96 10.61 -14.32
C ASP A 110 -6.79 10.30 -13.40
N TRP A 111 -5.79 9.58 -13.92
CA TRP A 111 -4.65 9.15 -13.10
C TRP A 111 -3.79 10.33 -12.66
N TRP A 112 -3.73 11.41 -13.46
CA TRP A 112 -2.95 12.59 -13.09
C TRP A 112 -3.64 13.38 -11.97
N ALA A 113 -4.97 13.51 -12.02
CA ALA A 113 -5.74 14.12 -10.94
C ALA A 113 -5.60 13.31 -9.63
N ASP A 114 -5.75 11.98 -9.69
CA ASP A 114 -5.51 11.09 -8.56
C ASP A 114 -4.07 11.26 -8.02
N PHE A 115 -3.09 11.34 -8.92
CA PHE A 115 -1.68 11.45 -8.56
C PHE A 115 -1.40 12.74 -7.79
N LEU A 116 -1.87 13.87 -8.31
CA LEU A 116 -1.69 15.16 -7.66
C LEU A 116 -2.45 15.24 -6.33
N TRP A 117 -3.64 14.66 -6.26
CA TRP A 117 -4.42 14.63 -5.04
C TRP A 117 -3.70 13.83 -3.94
N VAL A 118 -3.21 12.63 -4.25
CA VAL A 118 -2.35 11.85 -3.33
C VAL A 118 -1.09 12.63 -2.96
N ALA A 119 -0.39 13.22 -3.92
CA ALA A 119 0.85 13.96 -3.69
C ALA A 119 0.65 15.25 -2.86
N SER A 120 -0.57 15.78 -2.79
CA SER A 120 -0.92 16.96 -1.99
C SER A 120 -1.24 16.65 -0.53
N ALA A 121 -1.46 15.38 -0.18
CA ALA A 121 -1.87 15.00 1.17
C ALA A 121 -0.73 15.13 2.20
N LYS A 122 -1.10 15.48 3.43
CA LYS A 122 -0.16 15.58 4.56
C LYS A 122 0.23 14.23 5.14
N HIS A 123 -0.71 13.28 5.15
CA HIS A 123 -0.44 11.91 5.55
C HIS A 123 -0.79 10.99 4.38
N ILE A 124 0.18 10.18 3.96
CA ILE A 124 0.01 9.28 2.81
C ILE A 124 0.28 7.84 3.26
N CYS A 125 -0.54 6.89 2.83
CA CYS A 125 -0.27 5.46 2.92
C CYS A 125 -0.28 4.86 1.51
N ILE A 126 0.83 4.26 1.08
CA ILE A 126 0.96 3.78 -0.31
C ILE A 126 1.08 2.27 -0.43
N ALA A 127 0.35 1.68 -1.37
CA ALA A 127 0.65 0.36 -1.92
C ALA A 127 1.98 0.36 -2.70
N THR A 128 2.72 -0.77 -2.72
CA THR A 128 3.93 -0.93 -3.57
C THR A 128 3.56 -0.79 -5.03
N SER A 129 3.87 0.36 -5.59
CA SER A 129 3.45 0.74 -6.93
C SER A 129 4.28 1.92 -7.40
N THR A 130 4.54 1.98 -8.71
CA THR A 130 5.29 3.11 -9.28
C THR A 130 4.54 4.42 -9.06
N PHE A 131 3.21 4.39 -9.24
CA PHE A 131 2.32 5.52 -8.95
C PHE A 131 2.45 6.00 -7.50
N GLY A 132 2.23 5.12 -6.52
CA GLY A 132 2.25 5.50 -5.11
C GLY A 132 3.63 5.94 -4.65
N PHE A 133 4.69 5.25 -5.10
CA PHE A 133 6.06 5.64 -4.83
C PHE A 133 6.36 7.06 -5.31
N TRP A 134 6.07 7.38 -6.57
CA TRP A 134 6.34 8.72 -7.11
C TRP A 134 5.46 9.79 -6.47
N ALA A 135 4.19 9.49 -6.18
CA ALA A 135 3.30 10.43 -5.51
C ALA A 135 3.84 10.78 -4.11
N ALA A 136 4.28 9.78 -3.35
CA ALA A 136 4.84 10.00 -2.02
C ALA A 136 6.25 10.62 -2.03
N PHE A 137 7.10 10.21 -2.98
CA PHE A 137 8.46 10.74 -3.10
C PHE A 137 8.46 12.23 -3.43
N LEU A 138 7.58 12.63 -4.35
CA LEU A 138 7.50 14.02 -4.81
C LEU A 138 6.60 14.89 -3.90
N SER A 139 5.83 14.29 -2.98
CA SER A 139 4.96 15.02 -2.05
C SER A 139 5.72 15.84 -1.00
N PHE A 140 4.97 16.73 -0.35
CA PHE A 140 5.35 17.41 0.89
C PHE A 140 4.64 16.79 2.11
N ALA A 141 4.29 15.51 2.04
CA ALA A 141 3.66 14.80 3.15
C ALA A 141 4.55 14.85 4.38
N GLU A 142 3.95 15.00 5.56
CA GLU A 142 4.62 14.91 6.85
C GLU A 142 4.88 13.47 7.25
N THR A 143 3.99 12.56 6.85
CA THR A 143 4.17 11.12 7.07
C THR A 143 3.82 10.30 5.83
N VAL A 144 4.67 9.34 5.50
CA VAL A 144 4.48 8.37 4.42
C VAL A 144 4.54 6.96 5.01
N HIS A 145 3.41 6.27 5.06
CA HIS A 145 3.32 4.87 5.44
C HIS A 145 3.65 3.99 4.23
N PHE A 146 4.72 3.22 4.36
CA PHE A 146 5.25 2.37 3.30
C PHE A 146 5.27 0.91 3.75
N PRO A 147 4.76 -0.05 2.96
CA PRO A 147 4.76 -1.45 3.33
C PRO A 147 6.13 -2.07 3.13
N ILE A 148 6.65 -2.79 4.14
CA ILE A 148 7.74 -3.74 3.93
C ILE A 148 7.11 -4.97 3.29
N PHE A 149 7.32 -5.09 1.99
CA PHE A 149 6.66 -6.09 1.19
C PHE A 149 7.67 -6.71 0.21
N PRO A 150 7.96 -8.02 0.30
CA PRO A 150 8.76 -8.68 -0.71
C PRO A 150 7.94 -8.67 -2.00
N GLY A 151 8.46 -8.07 -3.07
CA GLY A 151 7.86 -8.29 -4.39
C GLY A 151 7.83 -9.80 -4.70
N ILE A 152 7.00 -10.26 -5.64
CA ILE A 152 6.89 -11.71 -5.97
C ILE A 152 7.37 -12.02 -7.37
N SER A 153 7.82 -11.03 -8.11
CA SER A 153 8.49 -11.26 -9.38
C SER A 153 9.98 -11.27 -9.13
N GLY A 154 10.70 -12.34 -9.50
CA GLY A 154 12.15 -12.48 -9.32
C GLY A 154 13.01 -11.31 -9.84
N PHE A 155 12.45 -10.41 -10.66
CA PHE A 155 13.11 -9.15 -11.05
C PHE A 155 12.69 -7.93 -10.20
N LEU A 156 11.48 -7.96 -9.62
CA LEU A 156 10.90 -6.88 -8.81
C LEU A 156 10.95 -7.14 -7.29
N GLU A 157 11.37 -8.34 -6.87
CA GLU A 157 11.46 -8.81 -5.49
C GLU A 157 12.23 -7.84 -4.59
N LYS A 158 13.40 -7.41 -5.08
CA LYS A 158 14.28 -6.48 -4.35
C LYS A 158 14.13 -5.03 -4.79
N THR A 159 13.49 -4.74 -5.92
CA THR A 159 13.34 -3.36 -6.42
C THR A 159 12.63 -2.48 -5.40
N TRP A 160 11.57 -2.96 -4.77
CA TRP A 160 10.88 -2.18 -3.73
C TRP A 160 11.72 -1.93 -2.49
N CYS A 161 12.58 -2.90 -2.10
CA CYS A 161 13.53 -2.73 -1.01
C CYS A 161 14.59 -1.66 -1.34
N HIS A 162 15.04 -1.59 -2.59
CA HIS A 162 15.99 -0.57 -3.06
C HIS A 162 15.36 0.81 -3.25
N LEU A 163 14.04 0.88 -3.46
CA LEU A 163 13.29 2.14 -3.52
C LEU A 163 12.95 2.70 -2.14
N MET A 164 13.25 2.00 -1.05
CA MET A 164 13.10 2.54 0.30
C MET A 164 14.03 3.74 0.47
N VAL A 165 13.46 4.93 0.69
CA VAL A 165 14.19 6.20 0.80
C VAL A 165 14.98 6.25 2.11
N PRO A 166 16.32 6.19 2.07
CA PRO A 166 17.11 6.24 3.30
C PRO A 166 17.01 7.62 3.95
N LEU A 167 16.94 7.64 5.29
CA LEU A 167 17.08 8.83 6.14
C LEU A 167 16.02 9.93 5.93
N ASP A 168 14.96 9.68 5.18
CA ASP A 168 13.82 10.60 5.08
C ASP A 168 12.81 10.31 6.19
N SER A 169 12.91 11.07 7.30
CA SER A 169 12.14 10.87 8.53
C SER A 169 10.61 10.86 8.38
N ARG A 170 10.10 11.30 7.22
CA ARG A 170 8.68 11.23 6.84
C ARG A 170 8.23 9.78 6.65
N TYR A 171 9.14 8.89 6.24
CA TYR A 171 8.81 7.49 5.94
C TYR A 171 8.70 6.64 7.22
N ILE A 172 7.60 5.90 7.31
CA ILE A 172 7.32 4.88 8.32
C ILE A 172 7.10 3.57 7.58
N TYR A 173 8.01 2.62 7.77
CA TYR A 173 7.97 1.31 7.14
C TYR A 173 7.21 0.32 8.02
N HIS A 174 6.23 -0.36 7.45
CA HIS A 174 5.36 -1.30 8.15
C HIS A 174 5.69 -2.73 7.74
N ASP A 175 6.31 -3.47 8.65
CA ASP A 175 6.44 -4.92 8.58
C ASP A 175 5.19 -5.54 9.21
N TRP A 176 4.16 -5.70 8.39
CA TRP A 176 2.90 -6.32 8.82
C TRP A 176 3.09 -7.80 9.22
N TRP A 177 4.14 -8.44 8.72
CA TRP A 177 4.48 -9.83 9.01
C TRP A 177 5.06 -10.00 10.40
N GLY A 178 6.04 -9.15 10.72
CA GLY A 178 6.64 -9.07 12.05
C GLY A 178 5.83 -8.27 13.06
N ASN A 179 4.70 -7.67 12.64
CA ASN A 179 3.94 -6.67 13.39
C ASN A 179 4.84 -5.56 13.97
N LYS A 180 5.69 -5.00 13.11
CA LYS A 180 6.69 -3.98 13.47
C LYS A 180 6.57 -2.76 12.57
N THR A 181 6.94 -1.62 13.12
CA THR A 181 7.08 -0.37 12.38
C THR A 181 8.48 0.20 12.58
N PHE A 182 9.07 0.72 11.51
CA PHE A 182 10.40 1.34 11.52
C PHE A 182 10.28 2.75 10.99
N GLN A 183 10.83 3.73 11.68
CA GLN A 183 11.00 5.05 11.11
C GLN A 183 12.28 5.07 10.27
N ALA A 184 12.31 5.86 9.20
CA ALA A 184 13.51 6.05 8.39
C ALA A 184 14.56 6.92 9.10
N ARG A 185 15.10 6.39 10.21
CA ARG A 185 16.25 6.93 10.95
C ARG A 185 17.45 6.01 10.75
N GLU A 186 18.64 6.53 11.00
CA GLU A 186 19.88 5.74 10.97
C GLU A 186 19.76 4.55 11.95
N GLY A 187 20.13 3.34 11.50
CA GLY A 187 19.92 2.07 12.24
C GLY A 187 18.56 1.40 12.00
N GLU A 188 17.45 2.13 12.12
CA GLU A 188 16.11 1.58 11.85
C GLU A 188 15.88 1.34 10.35
N TYR A 189 16.40 2.21 9.48
CA TYR A 189 16.35 2.01 8.03
C TYR A 189 17.03 0.69 7.61
N PHE A 190 18.23 0.42 8.13
CA PHE A 190 18.94 -0.84 7.81
C PHE A 190 18.15 -2.05 8.30
N SER A 191 17.46 -1.93 9.43
CA SER A 191 16.55 -2.97 9.93
C SER A 191 15.35 -3.16 8.99
N ALA A 192 14.74 -2.08 8.52
CA ALA A 192 13.60 -2.11 7.61
C ALA A 192 13.98 -2.69 6.24
N ARG A 193 15.07 -2.20 5.64
CA ARG A 193 15.60 -2.71 4.36
C ARG A 193 16.09 -4.14 4.48
N GLY A 194 16.82 -4.47 5.55
CA GLY A 194 17.25 -5.84 5.83
C GLY A 194 16.09 -6.79 6.07
N ASN A 195 14.97 -6.34 6.65
CA ASN A 195 13.74 -7.12 6.71
C ASN A 195 13.12 -7.33 5.34
N CYS A 196 13.05 -6.27 4.53
CA CYS A 196 12.54 -6.36 3.15
C CYS A 196 13.36 -7.36 2.33
N GLU A 197 14.69 -7.25 2.35
CA GLU A 197 15.62 -8.14 1.64
C GLU A 197 15.51 -9.58 2.16
N ARG A 198 15.46 -9.79 3.48
CA ARG A 198 15.25 -11.13 4.06
C ARG A 198 13.92 -11.74 3.66
N MET A 199 12.84 -10.97 3.67
CA MET A 199 11.52 -11.45 3.21
C MET A 199 11.56 -11.80 1.72
N ALA A 200 12.26 -11.01 0.91
CA ALA A 200 12.42 -11.26 -0.52
C ALA A 200 13.23 -12.54 -0.76
N ASP A 201 14.24 -12.84 0.06
CA ASP A 201 15.02 -14.08 -0.03
C ASP A 201 14.27 -15.31 0.52
N PHE A 202 13.34 -15.10 1.47
CA PHE A 202 12.59 -16.18 2.13
C PHE A 202 11.45 -16.72 1.26
N CYS A 203 10.76 -15.85 0.51
CA CYS A 203 9.57 -16.21 -0.26
C CYS A 203 9.82 -17.22 -1.40
N PRO A 204 10.86 -17.08 -2.25
CA PRO A 204 11.12 -18.01 -3.35
C PRO A 204 11.59 -19.40 -2.89
N ASN A 205 12.26 -19.48 -1.73
CA ASN A 205 12.97 -20.67 -1.29
C ASN A 205 12.11 -21.67 -0.49
N LEU A 206 10.96 -21.26 0.04
CA LEU A 206 10.20 -22.12 0.95
C LEU A 206 9.11 -22.94 0.32
N PHE A 207 8.55 -22.52 -0.83
CA PHE A 207 7.41 -23.23 -1.41
C PHE A 207 7.37 -23.16 -2.94
N PRO A 208 8.21 -23.95 -3.65
CA PRO A 208 8.04 -24.14 -5.09
C PRO A 208 6.67 -24.77 -5.44
N GLU A 209 5.99 -25.41 -4.47
CA GLU A 209 4.75 -26.16 -4.68
C GLU A 209 3.60 -25.83 -3.70
N ASN A 210 3.79 -24.93 -2.71
CA ASN A 210 2.77 -24.69 -1.66
C ASN A 210 2.79 -23.25 -1.08
N GLU A 211 2.57 -22.30 -1.97
CA GLU A 211 2.67 -20.85 -1.78
C GLU A 211 1.85 -20.27 -0.62
N ALA A 212 0.82 -20.98 -0.14
CA ALA A 212 0.02 -20.54 1.01
C ALA A 212 0.85 -20.49 2.30
N ALA A 213 1.85 -21.36 2.47
CA ALA A 213 2.63 -21.45 3.70
C ALA A 213 3.71 -20.34 3.85
N CYS A 214 4.02 -19.60 2.77
CA CYS A 214 4.80 -18.36 2.83
C CYS A 214 4.12 -17.29 3.69
N PHE A 215 2.87 -17.50 4.12
CA PHE A 215 2.05 -16.56 4.88
C PHE A 215 1.87 -16.91 6.37
N ALA A 216 2.53 -17.95 6.88
CA ALA A 216 2.40 -18.41 8.27
C ALA A 216 3.32 -17.74 9.31
N GLY A 217 4.37 -17.00 8.95
CA GLY A 217 5.37 -16.54 9.91
C GLY A 217 6.33 -17.67 10.30
N PRO A 218 7.61 -17.41 10.58
CA PRO A 218 8.55 -18.43 11.03
C PRO A 218 8.23 -19.01 12.44
N LYS A 219 7.11 -18.61 13.07
CA LYS A 219 6.73 -19.04 14.43
C LYS A 219 5.25 -19.40 14.62
N ALA A 220 4.38 -19.31 13.61
CA ALA A 220 2.99 -19.62 13.87
C ALA A 220 2.77 -21.15 13.84
N PRO A 221 2.22 -21.74 14.91
CA PRO A 221 1.75 -23.12 14.87
C PRO A 221 0.85 -23.36 13.66
N LYS A 222 0.86 -24.57 13.08
CA LYS A 222 -0.02 -24.98 11.98
C LYS A 222 -1.49 -24.56 12.16
N GLU A 223 -1.95 -24.50 13.42
CA GLU A 223 -3.30 -24.09 13.80
C GLU A 223 -3.53 -22.56 13.72
N VAL A 224 -2.50 -21.74 13.95
CA VAL A 224 -2.56 -20.29 13.70
C VAL A 224 -2.55 -20.02 12.20
N PHE A 225 -1.83 -20.81 11.41
CA PHE A 225 -1.91 -20.73 9.95
C PHE A 225 -3.30 -21.09 9.41
N LYS A 226 -3.91 -22.18 9.89
CA LYS A 226 -5.30 -22.53 9.53
C LYS A 226 -6.28 -21.43 9.92
N ARG A 227 -6.12 -20.84 11.12
CA ARG A 227 -6.94 -19.70 11.56
C ARG A 227 -6.71 -18.47 10.71
N PHE A 228 -5.47 -18.17 10.34
CA PHE A 228 -5.12 -17.06 9.45
C PHE A 228 -5.72 -17.25 8.05
N VAL A 229 -5.56 -18.42 7.43
CA VAL A 229 -6.17 -18.71 6.13
C VAL A 229 -7.70 -18.66 6.22
N ALA A 230 -8.31 -19.25 7.25
CA ALA A 230 -9.76 -19.21 7.44
C ALA A 230 -10.32 -17.81 7.72
N GLN A 231 -9.57 -16.95 8.42
CA GLN A 231 -9.97 -15.59 8.77
C GLN A 231 -9.80 -14.61 7.60
N TRP A 232 -8.76 -14.78 6.79
CA TRP A 232 -8.39 -13.83 5.74
C TRP A 232 -8.78 -14.28 4.33
N PHE A 233 -9.01 -15.58 4.13
CA PHE A 233 -9.39 -16.21 2.86
C PHE A 233 -10.40 -17.35 3.11
N PRO A 234 -11.61 -17.06 3.65
CA PRO A 234 -12.57 -18.07 4.07
C PRO A 234 -12.99 -19.04 2.95
N GLU A 235 -12.90 -18.64 1.68
CA GLU A 235 -13.16 -19.51 0.54
C GLU A 235 -12.12 -20.66 0.36
N PHE A 236 -11.01 -20.63 1.11
CA PHE A 236 -10.00 -21.70 1.15
C PHE A 236 -10.14 -22.65 2.33
N SER A 237 -10.96 -22.33 3.33
CA SER A 237 -11.17 -23.25 4.45
C SER A 237 -12.02 -24.46 4.06
N ASN A 238 -12.79 -24.37 2.97
CA ASN A 238 -13.77 -25.37 2.57
C ASN A 238 -13.42 -26.14 1.28
N SER A 239 -12.27 -25.87 0.64
CA SER A 239 -11.90 -26.47 -0.65
C SER A 239 -11.03 -27.74 -0.55
N ARG A 240 -11.17 -28.50 0.54
CA ARG A 240 -10.63 -29.88 0.64
C ARG A 240 -11.73 -30.85 1.07
N GLY A 241 -12.55 -31.24 0.10
CA GLY A 241 -12.92 -32.64 -0.09
C GLY A 241 -12.06 -33.19 -1.22
#